data_AF-A0A1S2KKU9-F1
#
_entry.id   AF-A0A1S2KKU9-F1
#
_cell.length_a   1.000
_cell.length_b   1.000
_cell.length_c   1.000
_cell.angle_alpha   90.00
_cell.angle_beta   90.00
_cell.angle_gamma   90.00
#
_symmetry.space_group_name_H-M   'P 1'
#
loop_
_entity.id
_entity.type
_entity.pdbx_description
1 polymer ?
#
loop_
_entity_poly.entity_id
_entity_poly.type
_entity_poly.pdbx_seq_one_letter_code
_entity_poly.pdbx_strand_id
1 'polypeptide(L)'
;MNEWTPKGPLAEPVYDRAEPQSGRALVNFHLRELGLGESWLVRTDVDGQRFCRHVVPQGLGVCRAYVLTEAAWPQGAELCVTVTWTPDAALRRDGRTGRVPTGAEEHWRMRIAATAQALESLGYLVEPSRFRCSPRYYFTAELLVYRMPAGVPPRQRPAATAWALSAPVPPHYQRWDWYPDRWPQDVVRDALREAGLGFFQRDQTPFGRIAVRDITQTVWPPEAALCVWLTWWPTTAFARDPGTGLAPDGAEEHWRECLDRLQQALTGAGLALRSRARPWNPDTDETADVLVYRATSPLSTSE
;
A
#
# COMPACT_ATOMS: atom_id res chain seq x y z
N MET A 1 -13.75 -26.61 30.63
CA MET A 1 -14.58 -25.87 29.65
C MET A 1 -14.44 -24.41 30.05
N ASN A 2 -13.51 -23.68 29.44
CA ASN A 2 -13.23 -22.30 29.87
C ASN A 2 -14.20 -21.36 29.16
N GLU A 3 -15.13 -20.82 29.94
CA GLU A 3 -16.09 -19.82 29.49
C GLU A 3 -15.38 -18.61 28.92
N TRP A 4 -15.80 -18.25 27.72
CA TRP A 4 -15.35 -17.07 27.01
C TRP A 4 -16.07 -15.87 27.64
N THR A 5 -15.35 -15.04 28.38
CA THR A 5 -15.84 -13.71 28.70
C THR A 5 -15.48 -12.81 27.51
N PRO A 6 -16.45 -12.31 26.73
CA PRO A 6 -16.15 -11.27 25.76
C PRO A 6 -15.51 -10.11 26.52
N LYS A 7 -14.31 -9.69 26.11
CA LYS A 7 -13.87 -8.33 26.47
C LYS A 7 -14.97 -7.40 25.96
N GLY A 8 -15.44 -6.48 26.80
CA GLY A 8 -16.44 -5.48 26.41
C GLY A 8 -16.04 -4.74 25.12
N PRO A 9 -16.98 -4.01 24.49
CA PRO A 9 -16.71 -3.33 23.22
C PRO A 9 -15.41 -2.54 23.32
N LEU A 10 -14.48 -2.81 22.41
CA LEU A 10 -13.22 -2.06 22.35
C LEU A 10 -13.57 -0.61 22.02
N ALA A 11 -12.98 0.34 22.75
CA ALA A 11 -13.13 1.75 22.38
C ALA A 11 -12.61 1.97 20.96
N GLU A 12 -13.32 2.81 20.20
CA GLU A 12 -12.88 3.20 18.87
C GLU A 12 -11.51 3.90 18.94
N PRO A 13 -10.51 3.46 18.15
CA PRO A 13 -9.21 4.11 18.13
C PRO A 13 -9.30 5.56 17.63
N VAL A 14 -8.61 6.48 18.32
CA VAL A 14 -8.49 7.86 17.84
C VAL A 14 -7.58 7.88 16.61
N TYR A 15 -8.05 8.54 15.55
CA TYR A 15 -7.22 8.82 14.38
C TYR A 15 -6.38 10.06 14.62
N ASP A 16 -5.07 9.93 14.44
CA ASP A 16 -4.10 11.02 14.42
C ASP A 16 -3.35 11.02 13.09
N ARG A 17 -3.42 12.15 12.39
CA ARG A 17 -2.75 12.35 11.11
C ARG A 17 -1.23 12.32 11.21
N ALA A 18 -0.68 12.72 12.37
CA ALA A 18 0.75 12.63 12.63
C ALA A 18 1.24 11.18 12.80
N GLU A 19 0.31 10.25 13.08
CA GLU A 19 0.61 8.83 13.26
C GLU A 19 -0.07 7.99 12.15
N PRO A 20 0.60 7.68 11.02
CA PRO A 20 0.00 6.92 9.92
C PRO A 20 -0.60 5.56 10.34
N GLN A 21 -0.09 4.97 11.42
CA GLN A 21 -0.60 3.71 11.99
C GLN A 21 -2.00 3.84 12.58
N SER A 22 -2.39 5.03 13.04
CA SER A 22 -3.69 5.29 13.65
C SER A 22 -4.84 5.10 12.65
N GLY A 23 -4.63 5.51 11.38
CA GLY A 23 -5.61 5.30 10.30
C GLY A 23 -5.84 3.83 10.01
N ARG A 24 -4.76 3.04 9.97
CA ARG A 24 -4.84 1.57 9.88
C ARG A 24 -5.60 0.97 11.08
N ALA A 25 -5.33 1.46 12.30
CA ALA A 25 -5.98 0.96 13.50
C ALA A 25 -7.49 1.22 13.50
N LEU A 26 -7.90 2.43 13.11
CA LEU A 26 -9.30 2.83 12.95
C LEU A 26 -10.03 1.96 11.93
N VAL A 27 -9.47 1.81 10.71
CA VAL A 27 -10.13 0.99 9.68
C VAL A 27 -10.20 -0.49 10.07
N ASN A 28 -9.16 -1.04 10.73
CA ASN A 28 -9.23 -2.41 11.26
C ASN A 28 -10.23 -2.56 12.42
N PHE A 29 -10.48 -1.52 13.20
CA PHE A 29 -11.56 -1.51 14.19
C PHE A 29 -12.92 -1.59 13.49
N HIS A 30 -13.19 -0.71 12.53
CA HIS A 30 -14.45 -0.73 11.76
C HIS A 30 -14.67 -2.03 10.98
N LEU A 31 -13.64 -2.60 10.36
CA LEU A 31 -13.74 -3.91 9.71
C LEU A 31 -14.19 -5.00 10.69
N ARG A 32 -13.71 -4.98 11.95
CA ARG A 32 -14.12 -5.94 12.98
C ARG A 32 -15.57 -5.73 13.41
N GLU A 33 -16.00 -4.48 13.61
CA GLU A 33 -17.41 -4.15 13.93
C GLU A 33 -18.36 -4.58 12.80
N LEU A 34 -17.92 -4.51 11.54
CA LEU A 34 -18.66 -5.01 10.38
C LEU A 34 -18.64 -6.54 10.25
N GLY A 35 -17.92 -7.26 11.12
CA GLY A 35 -17.73 -8.72 11.03
C GLY A 35 -16.89 -9.16 9.82
N LEU A 36 -16.14 -8.24 9.20
CA LEU A 36 -15.29 -8.49 8.03
C LEU A 36 -13.80 -8.59 8.40
N GLY A 37 -13.40 -8.05 9.55
CA GLY A 37 -12.01 -7.92 9.97
C GLY A 37 -11.39 -9.19 10.55
N GLU A 38 -10.06 -9.22 10.60
CA GLU A 38 -9.32 -10.31 11.26
C GLU A 38 -9.77 -10.52 12.71
N SER A 39 -10.04 -11.77 13.04
CA SER A 39 -10.32 -12.23 14.39
C SER A 39 -9.36 -13.34 14.78
N TRP A 40 -8.91 -13.35 16.03
CA TRP A 40 -7.95 -14.33 16.54
C TRP A 40 -8.56 -15.08 17.73
N LEU A 41 -8.54 -16.41 17.66
CA LEU A 41 -8.81 -17.26 18.81
C LEU A 41 -7.50 -17.53 19.53
N VAL A 42 -7.37 -16.99 20.74
CA VAL A 42 -6.28 -17.38 21.64
C VAL A 42 -6.76 -18.56 22.46
N ARG A 43 -6.05 -19.67 22.38
CA ARG A 43 -6.24 -20.84 23.23
C ARG A 43 -4.96 -21.08 24.00
N THR A 44 -5.11 -21.64 25.19
CA THR A 44 -3.99 -22.18 25.95
C THR A 44 -4.10 -23.68 25.89
N ASP A 45 -3.03 -24.38 25.54
CA ASP A 45 -3.01 -25.84 25.57
C ASP A 45 -2.91 -26.37 27.01
N VAL A 46 -2.84 -27.71 27.13
CA VAL A 46 -2.76 -28.41 28.42
C VAL A 46 -1.47 -28.10 29.19
N ASP A 47 -0.42 -27.67 28.49
CA ASP A 47 0.90 -27.33 29.05
C ASP A 47 1.02 -25.83 29.40
N GLY A 48 -0.06 -25.06 29.22
CA GLY A 48 -0.06 -23.62 29.49
C GLY A 48 0.47 -22.77 28.33
N GLN A 49 0.82 -23.37 27.19
CA GLN A 49 1.30 -22.63 26.02
C GLN A 49 0.12 -21.96 25.30
N ARG A 50 0.24 -20.64 25.09
CA ARG A 50 -0.73 -19.87 24.32
C ARG A 50 -0.49 -20.05 22.82
N PHE A 51 -1.52 -20.45 22.10
CA PHE A 51 -1.55 -20.46 20.65
C PHE A 51 -2.68 -19.57 20.12
N CYS A 52 -2.36 -18.78 19.09
CA CYS A 52 -3.29 -17.89 18.42
C CYS A 52 -3.66 -18.50 17.07
N ARG A 53 -4.94 -18.79 16.85
CA ARG A 53 -5.46 -19.21 15.55
C ARG A 53 -6.21 -18.07 14.89
N HIS A 54 -5.80 -17.72 13.67
CA HIS A 54 -6.54 -16.79 12.83
C HIS A 54 -7.89 -17.42 12.45
N VAL A 55 -8.98 -16.68 12.65
CA VAL A 55 -10.33 -17.10 12.26
C VAL A 55 -10.72 -16.36 11.00
N VAL A 56 -10.89 -17.11 9.92
CA VAL A 56 -11.55 -16.63 8.71
C VAL A 56 -12.97 -17.16 8.77
N PRO A 57 -14.00 -16.30 8.87
CA PRO A 57 -15.37 -16.76 8.89
C PRO A 57 -15.70 -17.53 7.59
N GLN A 58 -16.35 -18.68 7.76
CA GLN A 58 -16.67 -19.56 6.65
C GLN A 58 -17.62 -18.86 5.67
N GLY A 59 -17.33 -18.98 4.38
CA GLY A 59 -18.10 -18.39 3.29
C GLY A 59 -18.01 -16.87 3.19
N LEU A 60 -17.13 -16.21 3.96
CA LEU A 60 -17.04 -14.74 4.00
C LEU A 60 -15.68 -14.19 3.56
N GLY A 61 -14.60 -14.91 3.88
CA GLY A 61 -13.25 -14.35 3.80
C GLY A 61 -12.96 -13.39 4.95
N VAL A 62 -11.84 -12.68 4.87
CA VAL A 62 -11.37 -11.77 5.92
C VAL A 62 -10.67 -10.55 5.32
N CYS A 63 -10.90 -9.39 5.91
CA CYS A 63 -10.31 -8.12 5.53
C CYS A 63 -9.24 -7.69 6.52
N ARG A 64 -8.19 -7.05 6.02
CA ARG A 64 -7.19 -6.36 6.83
C ARG A 64 -6.77 -5.06 6.18
N ALA A 65 -6.71 -3.99 6.96
CA ALA A 65 -6.13 -2.72 6.53
C ALA A 65 -4.62 -2.71 6.76
N TYR A 66 -3.89 -2.12 5.81
CA TYR A 66 -2.45 -1.88 5.83
C TYR A 66 -2.16 -0.39 5.67
N VAL A 67 -1.10 0.09 6.33
CA VAL A 67 -0.62 1.46 6.14
C VAL A 67 -0.18 1.62 4.69
N LEU A 68 -0.61 2.71 4.09
CA LEU A 68 -0.17 3.14 2.78
C LEU A 68 0.65 4.41 2.92
N THR A 69 1.75 4.53 2.17
CA THR A 69 2.54 5.76 2.17
C THR A 69 1.73 6.95 1.64
N GLU A 70 1.89 8.13 2.24
CA GLU A 70 1.17 9.36 1.84
C GLU A 70 1.39 9.72 0.35
N ALA A 71 2.53 9.33 -0.23
CA ALA A 71 2.82 9.53 -1.65
C ALA A 71 1.81 8.83 -2.58
N ALA A 72 1.17 7.76 -2.09
CA ALA A 72 0.18 6.98 -2.82
C ALA A 72 -1.27 7.39 -2.53
N TRP A 73 -1.49 8.32 -1.59
CA TRP A 73 -2.83 8.72 -1.20
C TRP A 73 -3.50 9.55 -2.30
N PRO A 74 -4.83 9.43 -2.51
CA PRO A 74 -5.57 10.40 -3.30
C PRO A 74 -5.29 11.84 -2.82
N GLN A 75 -5.18 12.76 -3.76
CA GLN A 75 -4.88 14.16 -3.43
C GLN A 75 -5.96 14.73 -2.50
N GLY A 76 -5.53 15.33 -1.39
CA GLY A 76 -6.42 15.92 -0.40
C GLY A 76 -7.03 14.93 0.58
N ALA A 77 -6.77 13.63 0.47
CA ALA A 77 -7.20 12.67 1.47
C ALA A 77 -6.51 12.95 2.82
N GLU A 78 -7.28 12.85 3.90
CA GLU A 78 -6.73 12.96 5.25
C GLU A 78 -6.31 11.60 5.79
N LEU A 79 -7.01 10.52 5.42
CA LEU A 79 -6.70 9.15 5.80
C LEU A 79 -6.73 8.29 4.54
N CYS A 80 -5.76 7.39 4.36
CA CYS A 80 -5.81 6.41 3.30
C CYS A 80 -5.06 5.12 3.68
N VAL A 81 -5.70 3.98 3.42
CA VAL A 81 -5.16 2.64 3.67
C VAL A 81 -5.49 1.72 2.50
N THR A 82 -4.72 0.66 2.35
CA THR A 82 -5.13 -0.46 1.51
C THR A 82 -5.83 -1.49 2.38
N VAL A 83 -7.05 -1.89 2.00
CA VAL A 83 -7.75 -3.02 2.60
C VAL A 83 -7.59 -4.23 1.69
N THR A 84 -6.94 -5.27 2.20
CA THR A 84 -6.82 -6.55 1.52
C THR A 84 -7.92 -7.48 2.00
N TRP A 85 -8.73 -7.99 1.07
CA TRP A 85 -9.65 -9.08 1.31
C TRP A 85 -9.03 -10.41 0.89
N THR A 86 -9.04 -11.37 1.80
CA THR A 86 -8.60 -12.75 1.56
C THR A 86 -9.82 -13.67 1.57
N PRO A 87 -10.08 -14.44 0.50
CA PRO A 87 -11.24 -15.35 0.45
C PRO A 87 -11.16 -16.46 1.50
N ASP A 88 -12.30 -17.11 1.74
CA ASP A 88 -12.35 -18.39 2.46
C ASP A 88 -11.36 -19.38 1.84
N ALA A 89 -10.66 -20.15 2.68
CA ALA A 89 -9.78 -21.22 2.26
C ALA A 89 -10.43 -22.20 1.25
N ALA A 90 -11.72 -22.51 1.40
CA ALA A 90 -12.44 -23.39 0.48
C ALA A 90 -12.62 -22.81 -0.93
N LEU A 91 -12.49 -21.48 -1.07
CA LEU A 91 -12.67 -20.74 -2.32
C LEU A 91 -11.35 -20.16 -2.84
N ARG A 92 -10.22 -20.48 -2.20
CA ARG A 92 -8.89 -20.10 -2.65
C ARG A 92 -8.44 -20.96 -3.82
N ARG A 93 -7.75 -20.32 -4.76
CA ARG A 93 -6.96 -21.02 -5.77
C ARG A 93 -5.92 -21.91 -5.08
N ASP A 94 -5.82 -23.15 -5.53
CA ASP A 94 -4.77 -24.06 -5.08
C ASP A 94 -3.42 -23.59 -5.64
N GLY A 95 -2.47 -23.28 -4.75
CA GLY A 95 -1.17 -22.74 -5.14
C GLY A 95 -0.28 -23.73 -5.88
N ARG A 96 -0.52 -25.04 -5.79
CA ARG A 96 0.30 -26.09 -6.41
C ARG A 96 -0.22 -26.47 -7.80
N THR A 97 -1.53 -26.60 -7.94
CA THR A 97 -2.20 -27.04 -9.16
C THR A 97 -2.74 -25.88 -9.98
N GLY A 98 -2.85 -24.69 -9.37
CA GLY A 98 -3.47 -23.52 -9.98
C GLY A 98 -4.98 -23.62 -10.16
N ARG A 99 -5.61 -24.71 -9.68
CA ARG A 99 -7.05 -24.94 -9.81
C ARG A 99 -7.84 -23.91 -9.01
N VAL A 100 -8.86 -23.35 -9.63
CA VAL A 100 -9.82 -22.44 -9.00
C VAL A 100 -11.08 -23.21 -8.62
N PRO A 101 -11.53 -23.16 -7.35
CA PRO A 101 -12.77 -23.81 -6.93
C PRO A 101 -14.01 -23.28 -7.68
N THR A 102 -15.00 -24.15 -7.89
CA THR A 102 -16.29 -23.74 -8.46
C THR A 102 -16.95 -22.68 -7.58
N GLY A 103 -17.45 -21.60 -8.19
CA GLY A 103 -18.09 -20.49 -7.47
C GLY A 103 -17.13 -19.44 -6.90
N ALA A 104 -15.80 -19.65 -6.96
CA ALA A 104 -14.84 -18.69 -6.44
C ALA A 104 -14.92 -17.32 -7.13
N GLU A 105 -15.11 -17.27 -8.46
CA GLU A 105 -15.25 -16.01 -9.23
C GLU A 105 -16.45 -15.18 -8.77
N GLU A 106 -17.61 -15.83 -8.63
CA GLU A 106 -18.84 -15.17 -8.21
C GLU A 106 -18.74 -14.71 -6.75
N HIS A 107 -18.20 -15.56 -5.89
CA HIS A 107 -17.91 -15.20 -4.50
C HIS A 107 -16.99 -13.98 -4.42
N TRP A 108 -15.90 -13.97 -5.18
CA TRP A 108 -14.95 -12.85 -5.25
C TRP A 108 -15.64 -11.54 -5.64
N ARG A 109 -16.42 -11.56 -6.72
CA ARG A 109 -17.18 -10.40 -7.21
C ARG A 109 -18.16 -9.87 -6.16
N MET A 110 -18.96 -10.76 -5.56
CA MET A 110 -19.96 -10.38 -4.56
C MET A 110 -19.32 -9.82 -3.29
N ARG A 111 -18.25 -10.45 -2.79
CA ARG A 111 -17.65 -10.06 -1.50
C ARG A 111 -16.86 -8.77 -1.56
N ILE A 112 -16.18 -8.50 -2.67
CA ILE A 112 -15.51 -7.19 -2.87
C ILE A 112 -16.55 -6.07 -2.89
N ALA A 113 -17.64 -6.24 -3.65
CA ALA A 113 -18.71 -5.25 -3.71
C ALA A 113 -19.37 -5.04 -2.33
N ALA A 114 -19.68 -6.13 -1.61
CA ALA A 114 -20.24 -6.05 -0.27
C ALA A 114 -19.30 -5.38 0.75
N THR A 115 -17.99 -5.64 0.65
CA THR A 115 -16.97 -5.02 1.52
C THR A 115 -16.87 -3.53 1.24
N ALA A 116 -16.87 -3.13 -0.03
CA ALA A 116 -16.86 -1.72 -0.42
C ALA A 116 -18.11 -1.00 0.10
N GLN A 117 -19.31 -1.55 -0.12
CA GLN A 117 -20.56 -0.98 0.38
C GLN A 117 -20.60 -0.83 1.90
N ALA A 118 -20.10 -1.84 2.63
CA ALA A 118 -20.06 -1.80 4.09
C ALA A 118 -19.13 -0.69 4.60
N LEU A 119 -17.96 -0.52 4.00
CA LEU A 119 -17.03 0.56 4.34
C LEU A 119 -17.58 1.93 3.92
N GLU A 120 -18.22 2.03 2.76
CA GLU A 120 -18.87 3.26 2.29
C GLU A 120 -20.00 3.70 3.24
N SER A 121 -20.73 2.76 3.85
CA SER A 121 -21.76 3.06 4.86
C SER A 121 -21.22 3.71 6.13
N LEU A 122 -19.90 3.59 6.38
CA LEU A 122 -19.20 4.25 7.48
C LEU A 122 -18.59 5.61 7.08
N GLY A 123 -18.87 6.09 5.87
CA GLY A 123 -18.39 7.38 5.37
C GLY A 123 -17.02 7.33 4.70
N TYR A 124 -16.45 6.15 4.46
CA TYR A 124 -15.25 6.03 3.64
C TYR A 124 -15.56 6.11 2.14
N LEU A 125 -14.57 6.53 1.37
CA LEU A 125 -14.54 6.34 -0.06
C LEU A 125 -13.75 5.07 -0.37
N VAL A 126 -14.30 4.22 -1.22
CA VAL A 126 -13.68 2.94 -1.59
C VAL A 126 -13.46 2.85 -3.08
N GLU A 127 -12.21 2.69 -3.48
CA GLU A 127 -11.82 2.40 -4.85
C GLU A 127 -11.37 0.94 -4.94
N PRO A 128 -12.07 0.07 -5.70
CA PRO A 128 -11.57 -1.27 -5.94
C PRO A 128 -10.27 -1.22 -6.75
N SER A 129 -9.47 -2.28 -6.65
CA SER A 129 -8.32 -2.44 -7.54
C SER A 129 -8.74 -2.21 -9.00
N ARG A 130 -7.96 -1.41 -9.69
CA ARG A 130 -8.27 -0.87 -11.02
C ARG A 130 -8.18 -1.94 -12.11
N PHE A 131 -7.50 -3.04 -11.82
CA PHE A 131 -7.43 -4.22 -12.67
C PHE A 131 -8.46 -5.25 -12.21
N ARG A 132 -9.02 -6.01 -13.15
CA ARG A 132 -9.98 -7.07 -12.83
C ARG A 132 -9.29 -8.13 -11.95
N CYS A 133 -9.39 -7.99 -10.63
CA CYS A 133 -8.96 -9.01 -9.70
C CYS A 133 -9.85 -10.24 -9.87
N SER A 134 -9.24 -11.37 -10.21
CA SER A 134 -9.90 -12.66 -10.32
C SER A 134 -9.14 -13.71 -9.51
N PRO A 135 -9.82 -14.66 -8.85
CA PRO A 135 -9.20 -15.77 -8.15
C PRO A 135 -8.29 -16.63 -9.05
N ARG A 136 -8.40 -16.54 -10.39
CA ARG A 136 -7.48 -17.22 -11.32
C ARG A 136 -6.05 -16.70 -11.21
N TYR A 137 -5.90 -15.42 -10.92
CA TYR A 137 -4.61 -14.75 -10.95
C TYR A 137 -4.19 -14.25 -9.56
N TYR A 138 -5.14 -13.99 -8.68
CA TYR A 138 -4.88 -13.38 -7.38
C TYR A 138 -5.31 -14.30 -6.22
N PHE A 139 -4.54 -14.31 -5.14
CA PHE A 139 -4.92 -14.95 -3.87
C PHE A 139 -5.75 -14.05 -2.97
N THR A 140 -5.65 -12.73 -3.17
CA THR A 140 -6.35 -11.68 -2.43
C THR A 140 -6.86 -10.61 -3.37
N ALA A 141 -7.85 -9.84 -2.92
CA ALA A 141 -8.27 -8.62 -3.58
C ALA A 141 -7.89 -7.42 -2.74
N GLU A 142 -7.73 -6.27 -3.37
CA GLU A 142 -7.39 -5.03 -2.69
C GLU A 142 -8.39 -3.93 -3.00
N LEU A 143 -8.65 -3.12 -1.99
CA LEU A 143 -9.47 -1.92 -2.02
C LEU A 143 -8.62 -0.78 -1.47
N LEU A 144 -8.60 0.35 -2.17
CA LEU A 144 -8.11 1.59 -1.61
C LEU A 144 -9.24 2.24 -0.82
N VAL A 145 -9.02 2.47 0.47
CA VAL A 145 -10.02 3.01 1.39
C VAL A 145 -9.48 4.31 1.95
N TYR A 146 -10.24 5.39 1.81
CA TYR A 146 -9.78 6.72 2.21
C TYR A 146 -10.92 7.61 2.67
N ARG A 147 -10.55 8.70 3.34
CA ARG A 147 -11.48 9.74 3.80
C ARG A 147 -10.98 11.10 3.34
N MET A 148 -11.90 11.94 2.87
CA MET A 148 -11.64 13.34 2.56
C MET A 148 -12.00 14.22 3.77
N PRO A 149 -11.32 15.35 3.98
CA PRO A 149 -11.76 16.36 4.92
C PRO A 149 -13.19 16.82 4.63
N ALA A 150 -13.92 17.21 5.66
CA ALA A 150 -15.29 17.70 5.53
C ALA A 150 -15.38 18.86 4.52
N GLY A 151 -16.34 18.78 3.59
CA GLY A 151 -16.55 19.79 2.56
C GLY A 151 -15.60 19.71 1.35
N VAL A 152 -14.59 18.83 1.37
CA VAL A 152 -13.71 18.61 0.22
C VAL A 152 -14.31 17.50 -0.65
N PRO A 153 -14.68 17.77 -1.92
CA PRO A 153 -15.22 16.74 -2.79
C PRO A 153 -14.16 15.68 -3.09
N PRO A 154 -14.56 14.41 -3.26
CA PRO A 154 -13.65 13.39 -3.75
C PRO A 154 -13.11 13.80 -5.13
N ARG A 155 -11.83 13.49 -5.39
CA ARG A 155 -11.28 13.61 -6.74
C ARG A 155 -12.17 12.81 -7.69
N GLN A 156 -12.53 13.38 -8.83
CA GLN A 156 -13.19 12.61 -9.88
C GLN A 156 -12.32 11.41 -10.23
N ARG A 157 -12.88 10.21 -10.06
CA ARG A 157 -12.23 8.99 -10.53
C ARG A 157 -11.98 9.17 -12.02
N PRO A 158 -10.75 8.97 -12.51
CA PRO A 158 -10.53 8.88 -13.94
C PRO A 158 -11.47 7.83 -14.52
N ALA A 159 -11.94 8.05 -15.74
CA ALA A 159 -12.85 7.10 -16.39
C ALA A 159 -12.21 5.70 -16.40
N ALA A 160 -13.02 4.64 -16.30
CA ALA A 160 -12.52 3.26 -16.35
C ALA A 160 -11.66 2.99 -17.61
N THR A 161 -11.89 3.75 -18.68
CA THR A 161 -11.13 3.75 -19.93
C THR A 161 -9.74 4.37 -19.85
N ALA A 162 -9.44 5.20 -18.84
CA ALA A 162 -8.12 5.80 -18.65
C ALA A 162 -7.01 4.74 -18.48
N TRP A 163 -7.39 3.54 -18.04
CA TRP A 163 -6.50 2.38 -17.91
C TRP A 163 -6.74 1.30 -18.96
N ALA A 164 -7.68 1.49 -19.90
CA ALA A 164 -7.95 0.50 -20.93
C ALA A 164 -6.76 0.28 -21.88
N LEU A 165 -5.85 1.25 -21.94
CA LEU A 165 -4.61 1.19 -22.74
C LEU A 165 -3.49 0.41 -22.04
N SER A 166 -3.56 0.29 -20.71
CA SER A 166 -2.64 -0.55 -19.95
C SER A 166 -3.25 -1.94 -19.88
N ALA A 167 -2.74 -2.88 -20.68
CA ALA A 167 -3.09 -4.29 -20.49
C ALA A 167 -2.95 -4.62 -19.00
N PRO A 168 -3.92 -5.30 -18.36
CA PRO A 168 -3.77 -5.72 -16.98
C PRO A 168 -2.45 -6.42 -16.85
N VAL A 169 -1.52 -5.83 -16.08
CA VAL A 169 -0.27 -6.51 -15.76
C VAL A 169 -0.71 -7.66 -14.88
N PRO A 170 -0.70 -8.91 -15.37
CA PRO A 170 -1.18 -10.00 -14.57
C PRO A 170 -0.30 -10.07 -13.33
N PRO A 171 -0.91 -10.39 -12.19
CA PRO A 171 -0.29 -10.19 -10.89
C PRO A 171 0.97 -11.02 -10.76
N HIS A 172 2.07 -10.31 -10.73
CA HIS A 172 3.33 -10.75 -10.19
C HIS A 172 3.12 -11.14 -8.74
N TYR A 173 3.06 -12.44 -8.45
CA TYR A 173 3.61 -12.94 -7.18
C TYR A 173 4.31 -14.30 -7.27
N GLN A 174 4.36 -14.99 -8.43
CA GLN A 174 5.05 -16.31 -8.53
C GLN A 174 5.63 -16.68 -9.92
N ARG A 175 5.62 -15.79 -10.93
CA ARG A 175 6.32 -16.03 -12.20
C ARG A 175 7.50 -15.06 -12.32
N TRP A 176 8.70 -15.61 -12.16
CA TRP A 176 9.98 -14.90 -12.18
C TRP A 176 10.34 -14.33 -13.56
N ASP A 177 9.66 -14.79 -14.62
CA ASP A 177 9.96 -14.57 -16.04
C ASP A 177 8.87 -13.80 -16.81
N TRP A 178 7.86 -13.26 -16.12
CA TRP A 178 6.64 -12.77 -16.77
C TRP A 178 6.69 -11.30 -17.24
N TYR A 179 7.55 -10.43 -16.69
CA TYR A 179 7.72 -9.11 -17.33
C TYR A 179 8.37 -9.38 -18.70
N PRO A 180 7.71 -9.03 -19.83
CA PRO A 180 8.33 -9.20 -21.14
C PRO A 180 9.56 -8.29 -21.28
N ASP A 181 9.62 -7.24 -20.44
CA ASP A 181 10.70 -6.27 -20.30
C ASP A 181 11.46 -6.43 -18.97
N ARG A 182 12.26 -5.43 -18.64
CA ARG A 182 12.97 -5.32 -17.36
C ARG A 182 11.99 -5.05 -16.21
N TRP A 183 12.26 -5.60 -15.02
CA TRP A 183 11.41 -5.38 -13.85
C TRP A 183 11.36 -3.88 -13.48
N PRO A 184 10.19 -3.32 -13.09
CA PRO A 184 10.05 -1.90 -12.76
C PRO A 184 11.07 -1.39 -11.73
N GLN A 185 11.36 -2.21 -10.71
CA GLN A 185 12.36 -1.87 -9.70
C GLN A 185 13.75 -1.70 -10.31
N ASP A 186 14.10 -2.53 -11.28
CA ASP A 186 15.42 -2.51 -11.90
C ASP A 186 15.60 -1.24 -12.73
N VAL A 187 14.57 -0.83 -13.50
CA VAL A 187 14.58 0.43 -14.24
C VAL A 187 14.91 1.61 -13.32
N VAL A 188 14.25 1.70 -12.17
CA VAL A 188 14.51 2.76 -11.18
C VAL A 188 15.88 2.58 -10.52
N ARG A 189 16.29 1.33 -10.26
CA ARG A 189 17.60 1.05 -9.65
C ARG A 189 18.76 1.46 -10.56
N ASP A 190 18.67 1.18 -11.86
CA ASP A 190 19.71 1.55 -12.80
C ASP A 190 19.84 3.06 -12.92
N ALA A 191 18.72 3.79 -13.03
CA ALA A 191 18.71 5.24 -13.12
C ALA A 191 19.44 5.90 -11.94
N LEU A 192 19.14 5.44 -10.72
CA LEU A 192 19.81 5.91 -9.51
C LEU A 192 21.30 5.51 -9.48
N ARG A 193 21.64 4.28 -9.89
CA ARG A 193 23.03 3.82 -9.96
C ARG A 193 23.86 4.64 -10.96
N GLU A 194 23.31 4.95 -12.12
CA GLU A 194 23.93 5.81 -13.14
C GLU A 194 24.18 7.24 -12.61
N ALA A 195 23.31 7.73 -11.72
CA ALA A 195 23.50 8.99 -11.00
C ALA A 195 24.45 8.90 -9.78
N GLY A 196 25.08 7.73 -9.55
CA GLY A 196 25.96 7.47 -8.42
C GLY A 196 25.25 7.35 -7.07
N LEU A 197 23.94 7.10 -7.06
CA LEU A 197 23.11 6.90 -5.87
C LEU A 197 23.01 5.40 -5.58
N GLY A 198 23.94 4.89 -4.76
CA GLY A 198 24.06 3.46 -4.44
C GLY A 198 22.93 2.91 -3.55
N PHE A 199 22.73 1.59 -3.60
CA PHE A 199 21.74 0.86 -2.81
C PHE A 199 22.37 0.09 -1.66
N PHE A 200 21.63 -0.02 -0.54
CA PHE A 200 21.90 -0.95 0.56
C PHE A 200 23.29 -0.89 1.23
N GLN A 201 24.13 0.10 0.93
CA GLN A 201 25.33 0.33 1.71
C GLN A 201 24.95 1.08 2.98
N ARG A 202 25.00 0.40 4.13
CA ARG A 202 24.82 1.03 5.45
C ARG A 202 25.90 2.12 5.59
N ASP A 203 25.46 3.37 5.73
CA ASP A 203 26.25 4.55 6.14
C ASP A 203 27.50 4.90 5.32
N GLN A 204 27.73 4.28 4.15
CA GLN A 204 28.94 4.54 3.35
C GLN A 204 28.79 5.68 2.35
N THR A 205 27.58 6.19 2.12
CA THR A 205 27.37 7.33 1.23
C THR A 205 26.89 8.53 2.02
N PRO A 206 27.36 9.75 1.70
CA PRO A 206 26.84 10.98 2.29
C PRO A 206 25.41 11.27 1.86
N PHE A 207 24.79 10.42 1.03
CA PHE A 207 23.43 10.59 0.51
C PHE A 207 22.37 9.87 1.36
N GLY A 208 22.76 8.92 2.22
CA GLY A 208 21.82 8.09 2.98
C GLY A 208 21.52 6.75 2.30
N ARG A 209 20.37 6.16 2.62
CA ARG A 209 19.96 4.83 2.16
C ARG A 209 18.73 4.92 1.28
N ILE A 210 18.70 4.15 0.20
CA ILE A 210 17.53 4.01 -0.69
C ILE A 210 17.07 2.55 -0.70
N ALA A 211 15.74 2.34 -0.67
CA ALA A 211 15.11 1.08 -1.00
C ALA A 211 14.07 1.31 -2.10
N VAL A 212 14.07 0.44 -3.11
CA VAL A 212 13.09 0.41 -4.19
C VAL A 212 12.31 -0.89 -4.09
N ARG A 213 10.99 -0.79 -3.99
CA ARG A 213 10.05 -1.91 -3.76
C ARG A 213 8.92 -1.86 -4.78
N ASP A 214 8.33 -3.02 -5.06
CA ASP A 214 7.07 -3.06 -5.79
C ASP A 214 5.99 -2.40 -4.95
N ILE A 215 5.02 -1.83 -5.66
CA ILE A 215 3.80 -1.34 -5.06
C ILE A 215 2.60 -1.81 -5.86
N THR A 216 1.53 -2.13 -5.16
CA THR A 216 0.31 -2.61 -5.79
C THR A 216 -0.23 -1.63 -6.83
N GLN A 217 -0.73 -2.18 -7.93
CA GLN A 217 -1.38 -1.45 -8.99
C GLN A 217 -2.63 -0.68 -8.56
N THR A 218 -3.23 -1.07 -7.44
CA THR A 218 -4.38 -0.40 -6.82
C THR A 218 -4.09 1.09 -6.57
N VAL A 219 -2.83 1.47 -6.36
CA VAL A 219 -2.43 2.85 -6.00
C VAL A 219 -1.57 3.55 -7.05
N TRP A 220 -1.40 2.94 -8.23
CA TRP A 220 -0.61 3.56 -9.30
C TRP A 220 -1.28 4.86 -9.80
N PRO A 221 -0.50 5.86 -10.24
CA PRO A 221 -1.04 6.98 -11.00
C PRO A 221 -1.78 6.48 -12.27
N PRO A 222 -2.85 7.17 -12.71
CA PRO A 222 -3.65 6.72 -13.85
C PRO A 222 -2.86 6.46 -15.13
N GLU A 223 -1.92 7.34 -15.40
CA GLU A 223 -1.05 7.38 -16.56
C GLU A 223 0.14 6.41 -16.47
N ALA A 224 0.37 5.75 -15.33
CA ALA A 224 1.57 4.95 -15.10
C ALA A 224 1.59 3.65 -15.93
N ALA A 225 2.64 3.46 -16.73
CA ALA A 225 2.99 2.20 -17.40
C ALA A 225 3.76 1.25 -16.46
N LEU A 226 4.54 1.82 -15.55
CA LEU A 226 5.22 1.14 -14.45
C LEU A 226 5.18 2.05 -13.24
N CYS A 227 5.13 1.48 -12.04
CA CYS A 227 5.24 2.25 -10.80
C CYS A 227 5.90 1.41 -9.70
N VAL A 228 6.76 2.06 -8.92
CA VAL A 228 7.42 1.49 -7.75
C VAL A 228 7.30 2.44 -6.58
N TRP A 229 7.50 1.91 -5.37
CA TRP A 229 7.65 2.69 -4.16
C TRP A 229 9.14 2.79 -3.81
N LEU A 230 9.63 4.02 -3.74
CA LEU A 230 10.97 4.34 -3.27
C LEU A 230 10.88 4.94 -1.88
N THR A 231 11.66 4.39 -0.95
CA THR A 231 11.89 4.98 0.37
C THR A 231 13.36 5.40 0.48
N TRP A 232 13.58 6.61 0.95
CA TRP A 232 14.89 7.16 1.28
C TRP A 232 14.97 7.42 2.79
N TRP A 233 16.13 7.12 3.37
CA TRP A 233 16.49 7.45 4.76
C TRP A 233 17.72 8.36 4.74
N PRO A 234 17.77 9.40 5.61
CA PRO A 234 18.98 10.18 5.80
C PRO A 234 20.12 9.30 6.33
N THR A 235 21.36 9.78 6.25
CA THR A 235 22.48 9.14 6.95
C THR A 235 22.26 9.23 8.46
N THR A 236 22.90 8.34 9.23
CA THR A 236 22.82 8.35 10.70
C THR A 236 23.18 9.71 11.32
N ALA A 237 24.06 10.49 10.69
CA ALA A 237 24.43 11.84 11.15
C ALA A 237 23.33 12.90 11.00
N PHE A 238 22.33 12.66 10.14
CA PHE A 238 21.19 13.55 9.89
C PHE A 238 19.84 12.88 10.20
N ALA A 239 19.87 11.69 10.79
CA ALA A 239 18.68 10.97 11.23
C ALA A 239 18.24 11.50 12.59
N ARG A 240 16.93 11.54 12.79
CA ARG A 240 16.31 11.86 14.08
C ARG A 240 16.82 10.91 15.16
N ASP A 241 17.30 11.46 16.26
CA ASP A 241 17.79 10.65 17.38
C ASP A 241 16.60 9.96 18.09
N PRO A 242 16.59 8.62 18.23
CA PRO A 242 15.46 7.92 18.85
C PRO A 242 15.26 8.22 20.35
N GLY A 243 16.28 8.71 21.05
CA GLY A 243 16.22 8.99 22.48
C GLY A 243 15.63 10.37 22.80
N THR A 244 16.00 11.38 22.01
CA THR A 244 15.57 12.77 22.17
C THR A 244 14.40 13.13 21.26
N GLY A 245 14.23 12.41 20.16
CA GLY A 245 13.22 12.69 19.15
C GLY A 245 13.46 14.00 18.39
N LEU A 246 14.69 14.50 18.36
CA LEU A 246 15.08 15.72 17.64
C LEU A 246 15.97 15.39 16.43
N ALA A 247 15.83 16.17 15.37
CA ALA A 247 16.79 16.13 14.28
C ALA A 247 18.07 16.91 14.66
N PRO A 248 19.25 16.47 14.20
CA PRO A 248 20.50 17.20 14.40
C PRO A 248 20.58 18.45 13.49
N ASP A 249 21.47 19.37 13.84
CA ASP A 249 21.74 20.56 13.04
C ASP A 249 22.13 20.20 11.60
N GLY A 250 21.58 20.92 10.62
CA GLY A 250 21.82 20.68 9.20
C GLY A 250 20.97 19.56 8.58
N ALA A 251 20.13 18.86 9.35
CA ALA A 251 19.25 17.82 8.81
C ALA A 251 18.30 18.35 7.73
N GLU A 252 17.71 19.53 7.91
CA GLU A 252 16.80 20.12 6.90
C GLU A 252 17.50 20.36 5.56
N GLU A 253 18.72 20.92 5.58
CA GLU A 253 19.52 21.13 4.38
C GLU A 253 19.91 19.80 3.73
N HIS A 254 20.36 18.82 4.53
CA HIS A 254 20.68 17.49 4.05
C HIS A 254 19.49 16.79 3.36
N TRP A 255 18.31 16.86 3.96
CA TRP A 255 17.08 16.32 3.37
C TRP A 255 16.75 17.00 2.05
N ARG A 256 16.76 18.33 2.01
CA ARG A 256 16.49 19.11 0.79
C ARG A 256 17.46 18.73 -0.33
N GLU A 257 18.76 18.77 -0.09
CA GLU A 257 19.79 18.45 -1.08
C GLU A 257 19.68 17.03 -1.62
N CYS A 258 19.46 16.06 -0.73
CA CYS A 258 19.36 14.66 -1.13
C CYS A 258 18.09 14.39 -1.94
N LEU A 259 16.96 14.96 -1.53
CA LEU A 259 15.69 14.81 -2.24
C LEU A 259 15.70 15.53 -3.60
N ASP A 260 16.32 16.71 -3.69
CA ASP A 260 16.52 17.41 -4.96
C ASP A 260 17.37 16.59 -5.92
N ARG A 261 18.48 16.02 -5.43
CA ARG A 261 19.34 15.15 -6.25
C ARG A 261 18.63 13.84 -6.65
N LEU A 262 17.82 13.26 -5.78
CA LEU A 262 16.97 12.10 -6.10
C LEU A 262 16.01 12.44 -7.24
N GLN A 263 15.32 13.58 -7.12
CA GLN A 263 14.37 14.06 -8.12
C GLN A 263 15.08 14.31 -9.46
N GLN A 264 16.23 15.00 -9.46
CA GLN A 264 17.01 15.24 -10.67
C GLN A 264 17.46 13.94 -11.35
N ALA A 265 17.96 12.96 -10.60
CA ALA A 265 18.39 11.68 -11.14
C ALA A 265 17.24 10.93 -11.83
N LEU A 266 16.08 10.86 -11.15
CA LEU A 266 14.92 10.12 -11.65
C LEU A 266 14.23 10.84 -12.82
N THR A 267 14.06 12.16 -12.74
CA THR A 267 13.50 12.96 -13.84
C THR A 267 14.42 12.98 -15.06
N GLY A 268 15.74 13.05 -14.86
CA GLY A 268 16.73 12.94 -15.93
C GLY A 268 16.68 11.60 -16.67
N ALA A 269 16.24 10.53 -16.00
CA ALA A 269 15.97 9.22 -16.59
C ALA A 269 14.56 9.07 -17.20
N GLY A 270 13.80 10.17 -17.32
CA GLY A 270 12.44 10.17 -17.87
C GLY A 270 11.39 9.53 -16.95
N LEU A 271 11.63 9.51 -15.63
CA LEU A 271 10.69 9.03 -14.63
C LEU A 271 9.99 10.22 -13.96
N ALA A 272 8.70 10.06 -13.69
CA ALA A 272 7.93 10.99 -12.88
C ALA A 272 7.98 10.54 -11.42
N LEU A 273 7.92 11.53 -10.52
CA LEU A 273 7.82 11.30 -9.09
C LEU A 273 6.50 11.87 -8.59
N ARG A 274 5.92 11.18 -7.60
CA ARG A 274 4.84 11.70 -6.79
C ARG A 274 5.21 11.55 -5.34
N SER A 275 5.29 12.67 -4.64
CA SER A 275 5.47 12.74 -3.20
C SER A 275 4.14 13.03 -2.51
N ARG A 276 4.15 12.97 -1.19
CA ARG A 276 3.06 13.46 -0.35
C ARG A 276 2.87 14.98 -0.50
N ALA A 277 1.72 15.49 -0.08
CA ALA A 277 1.37 16.91 -0.23
C ALA A 277 2.10 17.84 0.76
N ARG A 278 2.43 17.36 1.97
CA ARG A 278 3.12 18.17 2.98
C ARG A 278 4.65 18.12 2.80
N PRO A 279 5.38 19.21 3.11
CA PRO A 279 6.84 19.21 3.11
C PRO A 279 7.43 18.13 4.02
N TRP A 280 8.64 17.67 3.70
CA TRP A 280 9.44 16.81 4.58
C TRP A 280 9.96 17.61 5.79
N ASN A 281 9.84 17.03 6.98
CA ASN A 281 10.34 17.63 8.21
C ASN A 281 11.15 16.59 9.00
N PRO A 282 12.47 16.76 9.14
CA PRO A 282 13.34 15.80 9.80
C PRO A 282 13.03 15.59 11.30
N ASP A 283 12.35 16.53 11.96
CA ASP A 283 11.92 16.37 13.37
C ASP A 283 10.75 15.40 13.53
N THR A 284 9.99 15.17 12.46
CA THR A 284 8.77 14.34 12.50
C THR A 284 8.85 13.12 11.61
N ASP A 285 9.65 13.17 10.55
CA ASP A 285 9.71 12.14 9.53
C ASP A 285 11.03 11.36 9.62
N GLU A 286 10.92 10.03 9.69
CA GLU A 286 12.09 9.15 9.70
C GLU A 286 12.60 8.85 8.28
N THR A 287 11.74 9.04 7.27
CA THR A 287 11.97 8.63 5.89
C THR A 287 11.26 9.56 4.91
N ALA A 288 11.76 9.61 3.68
CA ALA A 288 11.04 10.15 2.54
C ALA A 288 10.54 9.02 1.63
N ASP A 289 9.23 8.94 1.46
CA ASP A 289 8.59 8.02 0.52
C ASP A 289 8.11 8.76 -0.73
N VAL A 290 8.39 8.17 -1.88
CA VAL A 290 7.92 8.66 -3.19
C VAL A 290 7.43 7.50 -4.05
N LEU A 291 6.38 7.75 -4.82
CA LEU A 291 6.06 6.91 -5.96
C LEU A 291 6.90 7.35 -7.14
N VAL A 292 7.56 6.40 -7.78
CA VAL A 292 8.34 6.62 -9.00
C VAL A 292 7.68 5.84 -10.11
N TYR A 293 7.34 6.50 -11.20
CA TYR A 293 6.59 5.90 -12.29
C TYR A 293 7.01 6.43 -13.65
N ARG A 294 6.76 5.66 -14.69
CA ARG A 294 6.87 6.13 -16.07
C ARG A 294 5.45 6.32 -16.60
N ALA A 295 5.14 7.51 -17.09
CA ALA A 295 3.88 7.72 -17.80
C ALA A 295 3.88 6.95 -19.12
N THR A 296 2.74 6.40 -19.50
CA THR A 296 2.47 6.03 -20.89
C THR A 296 2.62 7.28 -21.72
N SER A 297 3.47 7.25 -22.76
CA SER A 297 3.54 8.38 -23.69
C SER A 297 2.14 8.62 -24.25
N PRO A 298 1.65 9.86 -24.31
CA PRO A 298 0.42 10.12 -25.03
C PRO A 298 0.62 9.59 -26.44
N LEU A 299 -0.21 8.62 -26.85
CA LEU A 299 -0.29 8.22 -28.25
C LEU A 299 -0.47 9.52 -29.01
N SER A 300 0.51 9.88 -29.84
CA SER A 300 0.34 10.97 -30.79
C SER A 300 -0.88 10.58 -31.60
N THR A 301 -2.00 11.24 -31.34
CA THR A 301 -3.19 11.16 -32.17
C THR A 301 -2.76 11.69 -33.52
N SER A 302 -2.37 10.76 -34.40
CA SER A 302 -2.20 11.04 -35.80
C SER A 302 -3.60 11.32 -36.31
N GLU A 303 -3.84 12.57 -36.68
CA GLU A 303 -4.96 12.97 -37.54
C GLU A 303 -4.88 12.25 -38.89
#